data_AF-A0A8S1GZF4-F1
#
_entry.id   AF-A0A8S1GZF4-F1
#
_cell.length_a   1.000
_cell.length_b   1.000
_cell.length_c   1.000
_cell.angle_alpha   90.00
_cell.angle_beta   90.00
_cell.angle_gamma   90.00
#
_symmetry.space_group_name_H-M   'P 1'
#
loop_
_entity.id
_entity.type
_entity.pdbx_description
1 polymer ?
#
loop_
_entity_poly.entity_id
_entity_poly.type
_entity_poly.pdbx_seq_one_letter_code
_entity_poly.pdbx_strand_id
1 'polypeptide(L)'
;MSIVSQVLRPLLLHWKLIFRLNGSKAGKKSKKMASMTFYRSQFDVEKLESDKSIHHLKFLSNFYMTIIEAKQVQMNSAEKRFLRDRGDMEAYDEWTGNKMKICELYECWLRELSACQVPTFDDVARTMHAMMLSDCFWFLAKIHRPQFDGKTSNYARACETLESIFPTLRDTLHPSNAFYAHVVRKYARLVEDYRKALGEYTLNGSSRHVPAHMTSWDIYKCREASRTCFQHLSILRGVETSETLRDLKKMPYHETHVFRFSRISLNSAN
;
A
#
# COMPACT_ATOMS: atom_id res chain seq x y z
N MET A 1 -18.41 9.61 -30.62
CA MET A 1 -18.77 8.18 -30.78
C MET A 1 -17.53 7.35 -30.48
N SER A 2 -17.60 6.41 -29.52
CA SER A 2 -16.43 5.71 -28.98
C SER A 2 -16.01 4.52 -29.86
N ILE A 3 -14.69 4.37 -30.05
CA ILE A 3 -13.99 3.25 -30.72
C ILE A 3 -14.42 1.87 -30.17
N VAL A 4 -14.93 1.83 -28.94
CA VAL A 4 -15.48 0.63 -28.28
C VAL A 4 -16.71 0.07 -29.04
N SER A 5 -17.46 0.90 -29.78
CA SER A 5 -18.65 0.45 -30.49
C SER A 5 -18.38 -0.16 -31.88
N GLN A 6 -17.23 0.12 -32.50
CA GLN A 6 -16.94 -0.32 -33.88
C GLN A 6 -16.20 -1.65 -33.94
N VAL A 7 -15.43 -2.01 -32.90
CA VAL A 7 -14.64 -3.24 -32.88
C VAL A 7 -15.39 -4.43 -32.25
N LEU A 8 -16.26 -4.19 -31.25
CA LEU A 8 -16.94 -5.27 -30.53
C LEU A 8 -18.20 -5.81 -31.23
N ARG A 9 -18.85 -5.03 -32.10
CA ARG A 9 -20.06 -5.47 -32.83
C ARG A 9 -19.81 -6.54 -33.90
N PRO A 10 -18.75 -6.44 -34.73
CA PRO A 10 -18.43 -7.49 -35.70
C PRO A 10 -18.01 -8.81 -35.04
N LEU A 11 -17.29 -8.75 -33.90
CA LEU A 11 -16.83 -9.94 -33.15
C LEU A 11 -18.00 -10.70 -32.50
N LEU A 12 -19.01 -10.00 -31.98
CA LEU A 12 -20.22 -10.62 -31.42
C LEU A 12 -21.14 -11.23 -32.50
N LEU A 13 -21.15 -10.69 -33.71
CA LEU A 13 -21.87 -11.25 -34.85
C LEU A 13 -21.18 -12.49 -35.42
N HIS A 14 -19.83 -12.51 -35.42
CA HIS A 14 -19.05 -13.67 -35.85
C HIS A 14 -19.23 -14.87 -34.89
N TRP A 15 -19.38 -14.62 -33.59
CA TRP A 15 -19.66 -15.65 -32.57
C TRP A 15 -21.07 -16.26 -32.67
N LYS A 16 -22.10 -15.47 -33.02
CA LYS A 16 -23.46 -16.01 -33.23
C LYS A 16 -23.56 -16.89 -34.49
N LEU A 17 -22.72 -16.66 -35.50
CA LEU A 17 -22.65 -17.50 -36.70
C LEU A 17 -22.00 -18.87 -36.41
N ILE A 18 -20.95 -18.88 -35.58
CA ILE A 18 -20.22 -20.10 -35.19
C ILE A 18 -21.08 -21.02 -34.29
N PHE A 19 -21.94 -20.45 -33.43
CA PHE A 19 -22.86 -21.24 -32.61
C PHE A 19 -24.08 -21.80 -33.38
N ARG A 20 -24.49 -21.18 -34.49
CA ARG A 20 -25.58 -21.72 -35.33
C ARG A 20 -25.12 -22.83 -36.28
N LEU A 21 -23.83 -22.87 -36.65
CA LEU A 21 -23.31 -23.88 -37.58
C LEU A 21 -22.85 -25.17 -36.90
N ASN A 22 -22.65 -25.19 -35.57
CA ASN A 22 -22.27 -26.41 -34.82
C ASN A 22 -23.45 -27.12 -34.15
N GLY A 23 -24.67 -26.79 -34.54
CA GLY A 23 -25.88 -27.48 -34.15
C GLY A 23 -26.10 -28.80 -34.90
N SER A 24 -25.12 -29.72 -34.90
CA SER A 24 -25.42 -31.11 -35.23
C SER A 24 -24.37 -32.08 -34.67
N LYS A 25 -24.80 -32.84 -33.66
CA LYS A 25 -24.32 -34.19 -33.30
C LYS A 25 -22.81 -34.38 -33.01
N ALA A 26 -22.36 -33.90 -31.85
CA ALA A 26 -21.19 -34.48 -31.15
C ALA A 26 -21.33 -34.28 -29.63
N GLY A 27 -22.21 -35.06 -29.01
CA GLY A 27 -22.61 -34.91 -27.61
C GLY A 27 -21.59 -35.43 -26.61
N LYS A 28 -21.24 -34.55 -25.64
CA LYS A 28 -20.64 -34.80 -24.31
C LYS A 28 -19.10 -34.81 -24.15
N LYS A 29 -18.27 -35.32 -25.05
CA LYS A 29 -16.79 -35.28 -24.86
C LYS A 29 -16.11 -33.96 -25.30
N SER A 30 -16.59 -33.34 -26.39
CA SER A 30 -15.99 -32.11 -26.95
C SER A 30 -16.23 -30.86 -26.09
N LYS A 31 -17.40 -30.75 -25.43
CA LYS A 31 -17.71 -29.62 -24.53
C LYS A 31 -16.80 -29.56 -23.29
N LYS A 32 -16.33 -30.71 -22.78
CA LYS A 32 -15.43 -30.76 -21.61
C LYS A 32 -14.00 -30.35 -21.96
N MET A 33 -13.53 -30.69 -23.16
CA MET A 33 -12.23 -30.25 -23.68
C MET A 33 -12.23 -28.75 -24.03
N ALA A 34 -13.24 -28.24 -24.74
CA ALA A 34 -13.32 -26.81 -25.04
C ALA A 34 -13.45 -25.95 -23.76
N SER A 35 -14.19 -26.44 -22.76
CA SER A 35 -14.29 -25.81 -21.45
C SER A 35 -12.96 -25.82 -20.69
N MET A 36 -12.23 -26.94 -20.67
CA MET A 36 -10.89 -27.00 -20.06
C MET A 36 -9.87 -26.10 -20.75
N THR A 37 -9.88 -26.02 -22.08
CA THR A 37 -8.95 -25.16 -22.83
C THR A 37 -9.25 -23.69 -22.60
N PHE A 38 -10.53 -23.31 -22.49
CA PHE A 38 -10.94 -21.95 -22.14
C PHE A 38 -10.50 -21.56 -20.71
N TYR A 39 -10.76 -22.40 -19.71
CA TYR A 39 -10.33 -22.14 -18.34
C TYR A 39 -8.81 -22.10 -18.19
N ARG A 40 -8.08 -22.95 -18.93
CA ARG A 40 -6.61 -22.92 -18.94
C ARG A 40 -6.06 -21.66 -19.58
N SER A 41 -6.64 -21.23 -20.72
CA SER A 41 -6.28 -19.98 -21.37
C SER A 41 -6.61 -18.76 -20.51
N GLN A 42 -7.69 -18.78 -19.73
CA GLN A 42 -8.04 -17.68 -18.82
C GLN A 42 -7.08 -17.62 -17.64
N PHE A 43 -6.77 -18.76 -17.02
CA PHE A 43 -5.79 -18.86 -15.93
C PHE A 43 -4.39 -18.38 -16.35
N ASP A 44 -3.95 -18.72 -17.58
CA ASP A 44 -2.66 -18.29 -18.11
C ASP A 44 -2.60 -16.77 -18.32
N VAL A 45 -3.73 -16.13 -18.68
CA VAL A 45 -3.83 -14.66 -18.80
C VAL A 45 -3.84 -14.00 -17.42
N GLU A 46 -4.64 -14.51 -16.47
CA GLU A 46 -4.72 -13.98 -15.10
C GLU A 46 -3.35 -14.05 -14.40
N LYS A 47 -2.63 -15.17 -14.56
CA LYS A 47 -1.27 -15.32 -14.02
C LYS A 47 -0.28 -14.34 -14.65
N LEU A 48 -0.33 -14.16 -15.97
CA LEU A 48 0.54 -13.21 -16.66
C LEU A 48 0.29 -11.75 -16.24
N GLU A 49 -0.98 -11.39 -16.02
CA GLU A 49 -1.37 -10.05 -15.54
C GLU A 49 -0.93 -9.82 -14.08
N SER A 50 -1.07 -10.85 -13.22
CA SER A 50 -0.56 -10.85 -11.85
C SER A 50 0.96 -10.63 -11.83
N ASP A 51 1.73 -11.44 -12.58
CA ASP A 51 3.18 -11.35 -12.62
C ASP A 51 3.66 -9.97 -13.11
N LYS A 52 3.01 -9.42 -14.15
CA LYS A 52 3.29 -8.06 -14.64
C LYS A 52 3.02 -7.00 -13.57
N SER A 53 1.91 -7.11 -12.85
CA SER A 53 1.51 -6.15 -11.83
C SER A 53 2.47 -6.17 -10.64
N ILE A 54 2.79 -7.36 -10.13
CA ILE A 54 3.76 -7.54 -9.04
C ILE A 54 5.14 -7.02 -9.47
N HIS A 55 5.59 -7.34 -10.68
CA HIS A 55 6.87 -6.86 -11.20
C HIS A 55 6.90 -5.33 -11.30
N HIS A 56 5.84 -4.71 -11.81
CA HIS A 56 5.73 -3.26 -11.90
C HIS A 56 5.74 -2.59 -10.51
N LEU A 57 4.98 -3.11 -9.55
CA LEU A 57 4.97 -2.59 -8.17
C LEU A 57 6.35 -2.72 -7.50
N LYS A 58 7.06 -3.84 -7.70
CA LYS A 58 8.43 -4.03 -7.22
C LYS A 58 9.39 -3.03 -7.86
N PHE A 59 9.26 -2.80 -9.17
CA PHE A 59 10.05 -1.80 -9.88
C PHE A 59 9.84 -0.41 -9.30
N LEU A 60 8.58 0.04 -9.17
CA LEU A 60 8.26 1.34 -8.59
C LEU A 60 8.81 1.48 -7.16
N SER A 61 8.60 0.46 -6.32
CA SER A 61 9.12 0.45 -4.95
C SER A 61 10.63 0.64 -4.92
N ASN A 62 11.37 -0.14 -5.71
CA ASN A 62 12.83 -0.06 -5.74
C ASN A 62 13.32 1.25 -6.34
N PHE A 63 12.71 1.73 -7.42
CA PHE A 63 13.08 2.97 -8.10
C PHE A 63 12.99 4.17 -7.15
N TYR A 64 11.82 4.37 -6.54
CA TYR A 64 11.59 5.52 -5.64
C TYR A 64 12.42 5.41 -4.36
N MET A 65 12.46 4.23 -3.72
CA MET A 65 13.21 4.07 -2.48
C MET A 65 14.71 4.27 -2.67
N THR A 66 15.28 3.85 -3.79
CA THR A 66 16.70 4.06 -4.08
C THR A 66 17.04 5.54 -4.13
N ILE A 67 16.22 6.34 -4.83
CA ILE A 67 16.45 7.78 -4.96
C ILE A 67 16.20 8.49 -3.63
N ILE A 68 15.14 8.14 -2.92
CA ILE A 68 14.78 8.72 -1.61
C ILE A 68 15.90 8.47 -0.60
N GLU A 69 16.42 7.25 -0.50
CA GLU A 69 17.50 6.93 0.45
C GLU A 69 18.79 7.68 0.11
N ALA A 70 19.16 7.76 -1.17
CA ALA A 70 20.31 8.57 -1.59
C ALA A 70 20.14 10.04 -1.19
N LYS A 71 18.92 10.58 -1.32
CA LYS A 71 18.59 11.94 -0.90
C LYS A 71 18.58 12.13 0.61
N GLN A 72 18.12 11.14 1.37
CA GLN A 72 18.18 11.16 2.83
C GLN A 72 19.64 11.18 3.34
N VAL A 73 20.54 10.42 2.71
CA VAL A 73 21.96 10.45 3.05
C VAL A 73 22.56 11.84 2.81
N GLN A 74 22.27 12.47 1.67
CA GLN A 74 22.72 13.84 1.36
C GLN A 74 22.13 14.85 2.35
N MET A 75 20.82 14.77 2.61
CA MET A 75 20.10 15.62 3.57
C MET A 75 20.72 15.54 4.97
N ASN A 76 20.95 14.34 5.49
CA ASN A 76 21.50 14.12 6.84
C ASN A 76 22.96 14.57 6.95
N SER A 77 23.74 14.46 5.86
CA SER A 77 25.11 14.98 5.80
C SER A 77 25.13 16.51 5.84
N ALA A 78 24.29 17.15 5.04
CA ALA A 78 24.12 18.60 5.00
C ALA A 78 23.62 19.16 6.33
N GLU A 79 22.64 18.51 6.96
CA GLU A 79 22.16 18.88 8.30
C GLU A 79 23.30 18.86 9.31
N LYS A 80 24.10 17.78 9.37
CA LYS A 80 25.25 17.69 10.30
C LYS A 80 26.28 18.79 10.06
N ARG A 81 26.55 19.15 8.80
CA ARG A 81 27.45 20.27 8.46
C ARG A 81 26.90 21.59 8.99
N PHE A 82 25.65 21.90 8.69
CA PHE A 82 25.01 23.14 9.13
C PHE A 82 24.87 23.23 10.65
N LEU A 83 24.59 22.12 11.34
CA LEU A 83 24.53 22.09 12.80
C LEU A 83 25.90 22.33 13.45
N ARG A 84 27.00 21.93 12.78
CA ARG A 84 28.37 22.17 13.23
C ARG A 84 28.82 23.60 12.97
N ASP A 85 28.43 24.17 11.83
CA ASP A 85 28.68 25.57 11.48
C ASP A 85 27.40 26.23 10.95
N ARG A 86 26.78 27.05 11.81
CA ARG A 86 25.54 27.75 11.49
C ARG A 86 25.72 28.87 10.45
N GLY A 87 26.96 29.21 10.11
CA GLY A 87 27.28 30.13 9.00
C GLY A 87 27.34 29.44 7.63
N ASP A 88 27.37 28.10 7.57
CA ASP A 88 27.39 27.32 6.32
C ASP A 88 25.99 27.31 5.67
N MET A 89 25.64 28.43 5.03
CA MET A 89 24.35 28.59 4.34
C MET A 89 24.20 27.65 3.14
N GLU A 90 25.30 27.22 2.51
CA GLU A 90 25.26 26.20 1.46
C GLU A 90 24.76 24.86 2.01
N ALA A 91 25.22 24.46 3.19
CA ALA A 91 24.72 23.26 3.87
C ALA A 91 23.25 23.41 4.29
N TYR A 92 22.80 24.60 4.69
CA TYR A 92 21.39 24.86 4.96
C TYR A 92 20.51 24.69 3.71
N ASP A 93 20.94 25.26 2.58
CA ASP A 93 20.23 25.16 1.31
C ASP A 93 20.21 23.73 0.78
N GLU A 94 21.32 22.99 0.92
CA GLU A 94 21.38 21.57 0.57
C GLU A 94 20.46 20.72 1.46
N TRP A 95 20.45 20.98 2.77
CA TRP A 95 19.59 20.28 3.72
C TRP A 95 18.10 20.49 3.41
N THR A 96 17.68 21.75 3.32
CA THR A 96 16.27 22.10 3.06
C THR A 96 15.84 21.75 1.64
N GLY A 97 16.71 21.93 0.66
CA GLY A 97 16.48 21.55 -0.73
C GLY A 97 16.32 20.03 -0.91
N ASN A 98 17.15 19.20 -0.26
CA ASN A 98 16.97 17.75 -0.30
C ASN A 98 15.70 17.30 0.42
N LYS A 99 15.34 17.95 1.54
CA LYS A 99 14.06 17.69 2.22
C LYS A 99 12.86 17.92 1.30
N MET A 100 12.86 19.02 0.56
CA MET A 100 11.81 19.32 -0.44
C MET A 100 11.75 18.28 -1.56
N LYS A 101 12.91 17.91 -2.13
CA LYS A 101 12.98 16.88 -3.17
C LYS A 101 12.43 15.52 -2.71
N ILE A 102 12.69 15.13 -1.46
CA ILE A 102 12.12 13.89 -0.90
C ILE A 102 10.59 13.98 -0.85
N CYS A 103 10.02 15.13 -0.46
CA CYS A 103 8.57 15.33 -0.46
C CYS A 103 7.98 15.15 -1.87
N GLU A 104 8.57 15.81 -2.86
CA GLU A 104 8.16 15.74 -4.26
C GLU A 104 8.23 14.30 -4.80
N LEU A 105 9.26 13.53 -4.42
CA LEU A 105 9.38 12.12 -4.80
C LEU A 105 8.23 11.27 -4.24
N TYR A 106 7.82 11.48 -2.99
CA TYR A 106 6.66 10.78 -2.43
C TYR A 106 5.35 11.19 -3.10
N GLU A 107 5.19 12.47 -3.48
CA GLU A 107 4.02 12.95 -4.24
C GLU A 107 3.98 12.36 -5.67
N CYS A 108 5.12 12.27 -6.35
CA CYS A 108 5.24 11.59 -7.65
C CYS A 108 4.89 10.10 -7.52
N TRP A 109 5.47 9.41 -6.53
CA TRP A 109 5.22 8.00 -6.30
C TRP A 109 3.73 7.74 -6.01
N LEU A 110 3.11 8.56 -5.17
CA LEU A 110 1.69 8.46 -4.86
C LEU A 110 0.81 8.62 -6.11
N ARG A 111 1.15 9.55 -7.01
CA ARG A 111 0.41 9.76 -8.27
C ARG A 111 0.54 8.56 -9.20
N GLU A 112 1.73 8.00 -9.35
CA GLU A 112 1.95 6.80 -10.15
C GLU A 112 1.21 5.58 -9.59
N LEU A 113 1.26 5.39 -8.27
CA LEU A 113 0.51 4.32 -7.61
C LEU A 113 -1.00 4.49 -7.78
N SER A 114 -1.51 5.71 -7.69
CA SER A 114 -2.94 5.99 -7.89
C SER A 114 -3.40 5.76 -9.32
N ALA A 115 -2.50 5.89 -10.30
CA ALA A 115 -2.77 5.58 -11.71
C ALA A 115 -2.56 4.10 -12.07
N CYS A 116 -1.91 3.32 -11.21
CA CYS A 116 -1.62 1.91 -11.44
C CYS A 116 -2.90 1.06 -11.40
N GLN A 117 -3.14 0.28 -12.45
CA GLN A 117 -4.20 -0.72 -12.46
C GLN A 117 -3.66 -2.01 -11.83
N VAL A 118 -4.26 -2.40 -10.71
CA VAL A 118 -3.94 -3.66 -10.02
C VAL A 118 -5.09 -4.64 -10.22
N PRO A 119 -4.82 -5.87 -10.70
CA PRO A 119 -5.86 -6.87 -10.90
C PRO A 119 -6.62 -7.16 -9.61
N THR A 120 -7.95 -7.16 -9.68
CA THR A 120 -8.81 -7.32 -8.49
C THR A 120 -8.72 -8.72 -7.88
N PHE A 121 -8.36 -9.72 -8.69
CA PHE A 121 -8.22 -11.13 -8.31
C PHE A 121 -6.87 -11.45 -7.65
N ASP A 122 -5.89 -10.56 -7.72
CA ASP A 122 -4.55 -10.78 -7.16
C ASP A 122 -4.42 -10.09 -5.80
N ASP A 123 -4.68 -10.86 -4.74
CA ASP A 123 -4.58 -10.41 -3.35
C ASP A 123 -3.15 -9.97 -2.97
N VAL A 124 -2.12 -10.56 -3.58
CA VAL A 124 -0.71 -10.20 -3.31
C VAL A 124 -0.42 -8.83 -3.90
N ALA A 125 -0.72 -8.62 -5.18
CA ALA A 125 -0.51 -7.32 -5.83
C ALA A 125 -1.32 -6.22 -5.15
N ARG A 126 -2.58 -6.49 -4.78
CA ARG A 126 -3.43 -5.55 -4.03
C ARG A 126 -2.84 -5.19 -2.68
N THR A 127 -2.34 -6.19 -1.94
CA THR A 127 -1.72 -5.97 -0.64
C THR A 127 -0.45 -5.11 -0.77
N MET A 128 0.41 -5.43 -1.74
CA MET A 128 1.62 -4.65 -2.02
C MET A 128 1.30 -3.21 -2.37
N HIS A 129 0.34 -3.01 -3.28
CA HIS A 129 -0.10 -1.69 -3.71
C HIS A 129 -0.66 -0.85 -2.57
N ALA A 130 -1.55 -1.42 -1.76
CA ALA A 130 -2.11 -0.75 -0.60
C ALA A 130 -1.03 -0.36 0.44
N MET A 131 -0.08 -1.25 0.71
CA MET A 131 1.03 -0.94 1.60
C MET A 131 1.89 0.22 1.08
N MET A 132 2.20 0.25 -0.22
CA MET A 132 2.98 1.33 -0.84
C MET A 132 2.23 2.66 -0.83
N LEU A 133 0.92 2.64 -1.13
CA LEU A 133 0.05 3.83 -1.04
C LEU A 133 0.01 4.37 0.39
N SER A 134 -0.20 3.49 1.38
CA SER A 134 -0.19 3.88 2.79
C SER A 134 1.14 4.50 3.21
N ASP A 135 2.27 4.00 2.71
CA ASP A 135 3.59 4.54 3.02
C ASP A 135 3.75 5.97 2.50
N CYS A 136 3.29 6.22 1.27
CA CYS A 136 3.31 7.55 0.70
C CYS A 136 2.42 8.51 1.48
N PHE A 137 1.17 8.13 1.74
CA PHE A 137 0.25 8.95 2.53
C PHE A 137 0.80 9.24 3.92
N TRP A 138 1.28 8.22 4.64
CA TRP A 138 1.80 8.41 6.00
C TRP A 138 3.01 9.33 6.03
N PHE A 139 3.95 9.18 5.09
CA PHE A 139 5.09 10.09 4.98
C PHE A 139 4.64 11.54 4.78
N LEU A 140 3.78 11.79 3.80
CA LEU A 140 3.26 13.13 3.50
C LEU A 140 2.50 13.74 4.69
N ALA A 141 1.80 12.91 5.46
CA ALA A 141 1.13 13.34 6.68
C ALA A 141 2.11 13.83 7.76
N LYS A 142 3.21 13.10 7.98
CA LYS A 142 4.23 13.44 8.99
C LYS A 142 4.96 14.75 8.71
N ILE A 143 5.03 15.17 7.46
CA ILE A 143 5.61 16.44 7.04
C ILE A 143 4.56 17.54 6.87
N HIS A 144 3.32 17.31 7.34
CA HIS A 144 2.20 18.24 7.26
C HIS A 144 1.85 18.70 5.83
N ARG A 145 2.09 17.86 4.82
CA ARG A 145 1.61 18.14 3.47
C ARG A 145 0.09 17.95 3.45
N PRO A 146 -0.67 18.93 2.94
CA PRO A 146 -2.09 18.76 2.72
C PRO A 146 -2.31 17.67 1.66
N GLN A 147 -3.44 16.99 1.76
CA GLN A 147 -3.83 16.00 0.77
C GLN A 147 -4.47 16.71 -0.44
N PHE A 148 -4.29 16.17 -1.64
CA PHE A 148 -4.69 16.82 -2.91
C PHE A 148 -6.21 17.07 -3.08
N ASP A 149 -7.06 16.16 -2.63
CA ASP A 149 -8.52 16.31 -2.64
C ASP A 149 -9.06 17.27 -1.56
N GLY A 150 -8.27 17.55 -0.52
CA GLY A 150 -8.62 18.49 0.56
C GLY A 150 -9.81 18.05 1.43
N LYS A 151 -10.39 16.87 1.20
CA LYS A 151 -11.54 16.31 1.93
C LYS A 151 -11.10 15.44 3.10
N THR A 152 -9.94 14.82 3.00
CA THR A 152 -9.41 13.89 4.01
C THR A 152 -7.93 14.14 4.26
N SER A 153 -7.48 14.01 5.51
CA SER A 153 -6.04 14.10 5.77
C SER A 153 -5.28 12.91 5.18
N ASN A 154 -3.99 13.12 4.93
CA ASN A 154 -3.09 12.03 4.53
C ASN A 154 -3.02 10.91 5.59
N TYR A 155 -3.21 11.20 6.88
CA TYR A 155 -3.32 10.15 7.91
C TYR A 155 -4.58 9.29 7.74
N ALA A 156 -5.74 9.91 7.48
CA ALA A 156 -6.98 9.18 7.21
C ALA A 156 -6.83 8.24 6.00
N ARG A 157 -6.27 8.75 4.90
CA ARG A 157 -6.04 7.96 3.68
C ARG A 157 -5.07 6.81 3.89
N ALA A 158 -4.00 7.01 4.66
CA ALA A 158 -3.09 5.94 5.04
C ALA A 158 -3.81 4.84 5.83
N CYS A 159 -4.65 5.20 6.80
CA CYS A 159 -5.40 4.24 7.61
C CYS A 159 -6.39 3.45 6.76
N GLU A 160 -7.23 4.13 5.97
CA GLU A 160 -8.21 3.51 5.07
C GLU A 160 -7.54 2.51 4.12
N THR A 161 -6.36 2.86 3.62
CA THR A 161 -5.61 2.02 2.69
C THR A 161 -5.15 0.72 3.37
N LEU A 162 -4.56 0.78 4.58
CA LEU A 162 -4.19 -0.43 5.32
C LEU A 162 -5.40 -1.22 5.82
N GLU A 163 -6.48 -0.54 6.19
CA GLU A 163 -7.71 -1.20 6.62
C GLU A 163 -8.34 -2.03 5.50
N SER A 164 -8.24 -1.56 4.25
CA SER A 164 -8.79 -2.22 3.07
C SER A 164 -8.22 -3.62 2.80
N ILE A 165 -7.03 -3.93 3.33
CA ILE A 165 -6.36 -5.23 3.12
C ILE A 165 -6.53 -6.18 4.30
N PHE A 166 -6.97 -5.72 5.48
CA PHE A 166 -7.15 -6.60 6.63
C PHE A 166 -8.13 -7.76 6.41
N PRO A 167 -9.27 -7.60 5.70
CA PRO A 167 -10.15 -8.72 5.38
C PRO A 167 -9.41 -9.80 4.58
N THR A 168 -8.76 -9.42 3.48
CA THR A 168 -7.95 -10.32 2.66
C THR A 168 -6.88 -11.03 3.50
N LEU A 169 -6.13 -10.30 4.33
CA LEU A 169 -5.06 -10.89 5.13
C LEU A 169 -5.59 -11.84 6.21
N ARG A 170 -6.73 -11.53 6.83
CA ARG A 170 -7.34 -12.41 7.84
C ARG A 170 -7.86 -13.70 7.23
N ASP A 171 -8.42 -13.61 6.02
CA ASP A 171 -9.02 -14.75 5.35
C ASP A 171 -7.96 -15.66 4.71
N THR A 172 -6.78 -15.12 4.37
CA THR A 172 -5.69 -15.85 3.70
C THR A 172 -4.55 -16.28 4.61
N LEU A 173 -4.29 -15.56 5.71
CA LEU A 173 -3.13 -15.80 6.58
C LEU A 173 -3.56 -16.17 8.00
N HIS A 174 -2.86 -17.14 8.57
CA HIS A 174 -3.01 -17.44 10.00
C HIS A 174 -2.59 -16.21 10.84
N PRO A 175 -3.28 -15.90 11.96
CA PRO A 175 -2.94 -14.76 12.82
C PRO A 175 -1.49 -14.73 13.37
N SER A 176 -0.83 -15.89 13.49
CA SER A 176 0.60 -15.97 13.88
C SER A 176 1.57 -15.66 12.73
N ASN A 177 1.07 -15.44 11.51
CA ASN A 177 1.90 -15.17 10.35
C ASN A 177 2.69 -13.87 10.55
N ALA A 178 4.00 -13.94 10.30
CA ALA A 178 4.90 -12.83 10.52
C ALA A 178 4.57 -11.59 9.68
N PHE A 179 4.06 -11.78 8.46
CA PHE A 179 3.64 -10.68 7.59
C PHE A 179 2.35 -10.03 8.10
N TYR A 180 1.35 -10.82 8.53
CA TYR A 180 0.17 -10.27 9.19
C TYR A 180 0.54 -9.45 10.43
N ALA A 181 1.38 -10.01 11.30
CA ALA A 181 1.86 -9.31 12.50
C ALA A 181 2.64 -8.04 12.16
N HIS A 182 3.43 -8.05 11.07
CA HIS A 182 4.11 -6.86 10.57
C HIS A 182 3.12 -5.75 10.17
N VAL A 183 2.11 -6.07 9.35
CA VAL A 183 1.11 -5.10 8.87
C VAL A 183 0.33 -4.49 10.04
N VAL A 184 -0.10 -5.32 11.01
CA VAL A 184 -0.81 -4.83 12.21
C VAL A 184 0.07 -3.90 13.05
N ARG A 185 1.35 -4.24 13.27
CA ARG A 185 2.29 -3.37 14.01
C ARG A 185 2.56 -2.06 13.28
N LYS A 186 2.65 -2.10 11.94
CA LYS A 186 2.79 -0.92 11.10
C LYS A 186 1.57 0.00 11.22
N TYR A 187 0.37 -0.57 11.10
CA TYR A 187 -0.89 0.15 11.28
C TYR A 187 -1.02 0.75 12.69
N ALA A 188 -0.61 0.02 13.73
CA ALA A 188 -0.60 0.56 15.10
C ALA A 188 0.29 1.80 15.26
N ARG A 189 1.46 1.83 14.63
CA ARG A 189 2.34 3.01 14.62
C ARG A 189 1.73 4.17 13.83
N LEU A 190 1.08 3.89 12.70
CA LEU A 190 0.37 4.91 11.93
C LEU A 190 -0.74 5.56 12.76
N VAL A 191 -1.57 4.76 13.42
CA VAL A 191 -2.65 5.26 14.29
C VAL A 191 -2.08 6.08 15.45
N GLU A 192 -0.98 5.63 16.05
CA GLU A 192 -0.30 6.36 17.11
C GLU A 192 0.19 7.75 16.65
N ASP A 193 0.85 7.82 15.50
CA ASP A 193 1.29 9.08 14.90
C ASP A 193 0.09 9.99 14.55
N TYR A 194 -1.02 9.41 14.10
CA TYR A 194 -2.24 10.16 13.80
C TYR A 194 -2.84 10.79 15.06
N ARG A 195 -2.95 10.02 16.15
CA ARG A 195 -3.43 10.51 17.46
C ARG A 195 -2.54 11.63 18.00
N LYS A 196 -1.23 11.51 17.84
CA LYS A 196 -0.27 12.56 18.18
C LYS A 196 -0.49 13.83 17.36
N ALA A 197 -0.68 13.70 16.05
CA ALA A 197 -0.94 14.85 15.18
C ALA A 197 -2.23 15.60 15.54
N LEU A 198 -3.24 14.89 16.05
CA LEU A 198 -4.49 15.48 16.56
C LEU A 198 -4.38 16.06 17.98
N GLY A 199 -3.24 15.92 18.65
CA GLY A 199 -3.04 16.38 20.02
C GLY A 199 -3.79 15.55 21.07
N GLU A 200 -4.09 14.27 20.82
CA GLU A 200 -4.81 13.42 21.78
C GLU A 200 -3.96 13.02 23.01
N TYR A 201 -2.64 13.28 22.99
CA TYR A 201 -1.71 12.93 24.08
C TYR A 201 -1.41 14.06 25.07
N THR A 202 -1.87 15.28 24.84
CA THR A 202 -1.73 16.38 25.81
C THR A 202 -2.78 16.26 26.90
N LEU A 203 -2.43 15.48 27.93
CA LEU A 203 -3.21 15.21 29.15
C LEU A 203 -3.46 16.44 30.06
N ASN A 204 -3.04 17.64 29.68
CA ASN A 204 -3.03 18.80 30.58
C ASN A 204 -3.87 19.97 30.04
N GLY A 205 -5.18 19.78 29.89
CA GLY A 205 -6.21 20.84 29.97
C GLY A 205 -6.12 22.06 29.02
N SER A 206 -5.10 22.17 28.19
CA SER A 206 -4.91 23.26 27.24
C SER A 206 -5.55 22.89 25.91
N SER A 207 -6.27 23.86 25.34
CA SER A 207 -7.11 23.68 24.15
C SER A 207 -6.40 22.87 23.05
N ARG A 208 -7.06 21.80 22.61
CA ARG A 208 -6.66 20.96 21.48
C ARG A 208 -6.40 21.84 20.26
N HIS A 209 -5.13 22.06 19.90
CA HIS A 209 -4.81 22.64 18.62
C HIS A 209 -4.80 21.52 17.58
N VAL A 210 -5.97 21.22 17.03
CA VAL A 210 -6.06 20.40 15.82
C VAL A 210 -5.41 21.22 14.70
N PRO A 211 -4.42 20.69 13.97
CA PRO A 211 -3.79 21.42 12.87
C PRO A 211 -4.85 21.93 11.89
N ALA A 212 -4.67 23.14 11.34
CA ALA A 212 -5.67 23.79 10.47
C ALA A 212 -6.07 22.96 9.22
N HIS A 213 -5.23 22.01 8.81
CA HIS A 213 -5.49 21.09 7.70
C HIS A 213 -6.23 19.80 8.10
N MET A 214 -6.60 19.66 9.38
CA MET A 214 -7.35 18.54 9.94
C MET A 214 -8.69 19.04 10.50
N THR A 215 -9.72 18.20 10.38
CA THR A 215 -11.11 18.55 10.69
C THR A 215 -11.67 17.65 11.80
N SER A 216 -12.91 17.92 12.23
CA SER A 216 -13.64 17.01 13.12
C SER A 216 -13.83 15.61 12.53
N TRP A 217 -13.82 15.48 11.20
CA TRP A 217 -13.83 14.20 10.51
C TRP A 217 -12.57 13.38 10.78
N ASP A 218 -11.40 14.02 10.85
CA ASP A 218 -10.14 13.35 11.16
C ASP A 218 -10.14 12.79 12.58
N ILE A 219 -10.75 13.49 13.54
CA ILE A 219 -10.94 12.99 14.90
C ILE A 219 -11.82 11.74 14.89
N TYR A 220 -12.94 11.76 14.16
CA TYR A 220 -13.81 10.60 14.02
C TYR A 220 -13.06 9.41 13.42
N LYS A 221 -12.36 9.63 12.29
CA LYS A 221 -11.60 8.60 11.59
C LYS A 221 -10.46 8.02 12.42
N CYS A 222 -9.74 8.85 13.16
CA CYS A 222 -8.68 8.40 14.05
C CYS A 222 -9.20 7.49 15.17
N ARG A 223 -10.40 7.78 15.70
CA ARG A 223 -11.06 6.92 16.69
C ARG A 223 -11.53 5.60 16.11
N GLU A 224 -12.08 5.60 14.89
CA GLU A 224 -12.40 4.37 14.16
C GLU A 224 -11.15 3.52 13.96
N ALA A 225 -10.09 4.13 13.42
CA ALA A 225 -8.81 3.45 13.18
C ALA A 225 -8.19 2.89 14.48
N SER A 226 -8.33 3.61 15.59
CA SER A 226 -7.91 3.14 16.92
C SER A 226 -8.68 1.89 17.37
N ARG A 227 -9.99 1.82 17.12
CA ARG A 227 -10.80 0.62 17.43
C ARG A 227 -10.38 -0.56 16.58
N THR A 228 -10.25 -0.36 15.27
CA THR A 228 -9.79 -1.40 14.33
C THR A 228 -8.40 -1.90 14.72
N CYS A 229 -7.49 -0.99 15.07
CA CYS A 229 -6.14 -1.33 15.52
C CYS A 229 -6.17 -2.19 16.78
N PHE A 230 -6.97 -1.80 17.78
CA PHE A 230 -7.12 -2.56 19.01
C PHE A 230 -7.66 -3.98 18.78
N GLN A 231 -8.62 -4.15 17.86
CA GLN A 231 -9.13 -5.47 17.49
C GLN A 231 -8.01 -6.37 16.93
N HIS A 232 -7.24 -5.86 15.97
CA HIS A 232 -6.14 -6.63 15.36
C HIS A 232 -5.00 -6.92 16.33
N LEU A 233 -4.64 -5.98 17.20
CA LEU A 233 -3.66 -6.21 18.26
C LEU A 233 -4.14 -7.25 19.28
N SER A 234 -5.44 -7.29 19.58
CA SER A 234 -6.01 -8.28 20.49
C SER A 234 -5.95 -9.69 19.90
N ILE A 235 -6.22 -9.83 18.59
CA ILE A 235 -6.04 -11.09 17.86
C ILE A 235 -4.58 -11.55 17.95
N LEU A 236 -3.61 -10.67 17.69
CA LEU A 236 -2.19 -11.01 17.83
C LEU A 236 -1.81 -11.42 19.25
N ARG A 237 -2.30 -10.70 20.27
CA ARG A 237 -2.00 -11.01 21.68
C ARG A 237 -2.59 -12.34 22.13
N GLY A 238 -3.79 -12.69 21.65
CA GLY A 238 -4.40 -14.01 21.89
C GLY A 238 -3.62 -15.16 21.25
N VAL A 239 -2.72 -14.86 20.32
CA VAL A 239 -1.82 -15.82 19.65
C VAL A 239 -0.41 -15.80 20.27
N GLU A 240 0.05 -14.64 20.76
CA GLU A 240 1.34 -14.47 21.48
C GLU A 240 1.39 -15.16 22.85
N THR A 241 0.28 -15.69 23.36
CA THR A 241 0.24 -16.63 24.50
C THR A 241 0.67 -18.07 24.14
N SER A 242 0.96 -18.35 22.86
CA SER A 242 1.65 -19.56 22.39
C SER A 242 3.14 -19.26 22.15
N GLU A 243 4.05 -20.13 22.59
CA GLU A 243 5.51 -19.90 22.75
C GLU A 243 6.30 -19.40 21.51
N THR A 244 5.70 -19.33 20.33
CA THR A 244 6.35 -19.15 19.02
C THR A 244 6.73 -17.71 18.65
N LEU A 245 6.33 -16.68 19.41
CA LEU A 245 6.43 -15.26 18.98
C LEU A 245 7.51 -14.41 19.69
N ARG A 246 8.30 -14.98 20.62
CA ARG A 246 9.34 -14.22 21.36
C ARG A 246 10.51 -13.74 20.47
N ASP A 247 10.78 -14.39 19.35
CA ASP A 247 11.98 -14.12 18.53
C ASP A 247 11.83 -12.97 17.51
N LEU A 248 10.60 -12.52 17.21
CA LEU A 248 10.36 -11.39 16.29
C LEU A 248 10.61 -10.00 16.91
N LYS A 249 10.89 -9.92 18.22
CA LYS A 249 11.25 -8.67 18.92
C LYS A 249 12.66 -8.15 18.57
N LYS A 250 13.48 -8.93 17.86
CA LYS A 250 14.91 -8.62 17.63
C LYS A 250 15.25 -8.08 16.24
N MET A 251 14.27 -7.79 15.36
CA MET A 251 14.61 -7.16 14.08
C MET A 251 14.91 -5.66 14.27
N PRO A 252 16.15 -5.19 14.00
CA PRO A 252 16.44 -3.77 13.97
C PRO A 252 15.70 -3.18 12.78
N TYR A 253 14.57 -2.52 13.05
CA TYR A 253 13.86 -1.72 12.06
C TYR A 253 14.65 -0.43 11.86
N HIS A 254 15.48 -0.39 10.82
CA HIS A 254 16.07 0.84 10.32
C HIS A 254 14.98 1.88 10.02
N GLU A 255 15.36 3.15 10.11
CA GLU A 255 14.52 4.38 10.10
C GLU A 255 13.60 4.58 8.89
N THR A 256 13.53 3.62 7.97
CA THR A 256 12.59 3.64 6.85
C THR A 256 11.32 2.88 7.25
N HIS A 257 10.23 3.61 7.50
CA HIS A 257 8.88 3.04 7.71
C HIS A 257 8.34 2.28 6.47
N VAL A 258 9.10 2.27 5.38
CA VAL A 258 8.78 1.68 4.09
C VAL A 258 9.29 0.24 4.01
N PHE A 259 8.39 -0.69 3.71
CA PHE A 259 8.75 -2.09 3.55
C PHE A 259 9.31 -2.34 2.13
N ARG A 260 10.54 -2.85 2.02
CA ARG A 260 11.12 -3.24 0.73
C ARG A 260 10.62 -4.61 0.30
N PHE A 261 9.68 -4.64 -0.63
CA PHE A 261 9.10 -5.87 -1.20
C PHE A 261 10.10 -6.73 -1.99
N SER A 262 11.26 -6.18 -2.36
CA SER A 262 12.37 -6.93 -2.97
C SER A 262 12.94 -8.03 -2.07
N ARG A 263 12.65 -8.01 -0.75
CA ARG A 263 13.07 -9.04 0.20
C ARG A 263 12.03 -10.13 0.47
N ILE A 264 10.84 -10.05 -0.13
CA ILE A 264 9.86 -11.14 -0.05
C ILE A 264 10.26 -12.19 -1.09
N SER A 265 10.95 -13.25 -0.65
CA SER A 265 10.80 -14.54 -1.30
C SER A 265 9.38 -15.01 -0.98
N LEU A 266 8.48 -14.94 -1.95
CA LEU A 266 7.23 -15.68 -1.87
C LEU A 266 7.64 -17.15 -1.95
N ASN A 267 8.01 -17.76 -0.83
CA ASN A 267 8.03 -19.21 -0.73
C ASN A 267 6.56 -19.65 -0.77
N SER A 268 6.00 -19.71 -1.97
CA SER A 268 4.77 -20.43 -2.26
C SER A 268 5.10 -21.93 -2.18
N ALA A 269 5.18 -22.46 -0.96
CA ALA A 269 5.24 -23.89 -0.70
C ALA A 269 4.80 -24.16 0.74
N ASN A 270 3.49 -24.36 0.91
CA ASN A 270 2.90 -25.58 1.49
C ASN A 270 1.39 -25.56 1.23
#